data_AF-A0A7Y2A3A4-F1
#
_entry.id   AF-A0A7Y2A3A4-F1
#
_cell.length_a   1.000
_cell.length_b   1.000
_cell.length_c   1.000
_cell.angle_alpha   90.00
_cell.angle_beta   90.00
_cell.angle_gamma   90.00
#
_symmetry.space_group_name_H-M   'P 1'
#
loop_
_entity.id
_entity.type
_entity.pdbx_description
1 polymer ?
#
loop_
_entity_poly.entity_id
_entity_poly.type
_entity_poly.pdbx_seq_one_letter_code
_entity_poly.pdbx_strand_id
1 'polypeptide(L)' 'MATFSYCGVPMTIHRGSADSVALKRGGTWGSPATGTRLDAATSREIFDRTGAIEAVRFTLGGTHR' A
#
# COMPACT_ATOMS: atom_id res chain seq x y z
N MET A 1 -0.68 -10.27 -10.77
CA MET A 1 -0.79 -9.80 -9.38
C MET A 1 0.43 -10.32 -8.65
N ALA A 2 1.17 -9.46 -7.95
CA ALA A 2 2.32 -9.87 -7.15
C ALA A 2 2.03 -9.58 -5.68
N THR A 3 2.45 -10.46 -4.78
CA THR A 3 2.26 -10.33 -3.34
C THR A 3 3.57 -10.60 -2.63
N PHE A 4 3.90 -9.76 -1.64
CA PHE A 4 5.07 -9.91 -0.80
C PHE A 4 4.77 -9.37 0.60
N SER A 5 5.70 -9.54 1.54
CA SER A 5 5.62 -8.95 2.86
C SER A 5 6.75 -7.96 3.06
N TYR A 6 6.46 -6.84 3.73
CA TYR A 6 7.45 -5.86 4.12
C TYR A 6 7.18 -5.42 5.55
N CYS A 7 8.18 -5.55 6.42
CA CYS A 7 8.03 -5.37 7.87
C CYS A 7 6.92 -6.24 8.50
N GLY A 8 6.58 -7.39 7.88
CA GLY A 8 5.48 -8.25 8.31
C GLY A 8 4.09 -7.81 7.82
N VAL A 9 4.00 -6.69 7.11
CA VAL A 9 2.75 -6.22 6.49
C VAL A 9 2.63 -6.81 5.08
N PRO A 10 1.54 -7.53 4.76
CA PRO A 10 1.23 -7.99 3.41
C PRO A 10 1.08 -6.82 2.43
N MET A 11 1.73 -6.93 1.28
CA MET A 11 1.70 -5.94 0.21
C MET A 11 1.28 -6.62 -1.09
N THR A 12 0.31 -6.05 -1.80
CA THR A 12 -0.13 -6.52 -3.12
C THR A 12 0.08 -5.46 -4.18
N ILE A 13 0.50 -5.89 -5.37
CA ILE A 13 0.67 -5.04 -6.54
C ILE A 13 -0.26 -5.52 -7.66
N HIS A 14 -1.06 -4.59 -8.18
CA HIS A 14 -1.93 -4.78 -9.32
C HIS A 14 -1.65 -3.74 -10.40
N ARG A 15 -1.99 -4.04 -11.65
CA ARG A 15 -1.99 -3.04 -12.72
C ARG A 15 -3.33 -2.32 -12.76
N GLY A 16 -3.30 -1.03 -13.06
CA GLY A 16 -4.50 -0.23 -13.24
C GLY A 16 -4.27 0.93 -14.21
N SER A 17 -5.22 1.85 -14.22
CA SER A 17 -5.18 3.05 -15.08
C SER A 17 -4.28 4.16 -14.53
N ALA A 18 -4.08 4.21 -13.21
CA ALA A 18 -3.28 5.25 -12.55
C ALA A 18 -2.55 4.70 -11.32
N ASP A 19 -1.40 5.31 -11.03
CA ASP A 19 -0.63 5.04 -9.82
C ASP A 19 -1.45 5.41 -8.59
N SER A 20 -1.64 4.45 -7.71
CA SER A 20 -2.30 4.69 -6.43
C SER A 20 -1.87 3.69 -5.36
N VAL A 21 -2.09 4.06 -4.10
CA VAL A 21 -1.87 3.18 -2.95
C VAL A 21 -3.06 3.25 -2.01
N ALA A 22 -3.56 2.10 -1.59
CA ALA A 22 -4.59 1.96 -0.57
C ALA A 22 -4.04 1.19 0.63
N LEU A 23 -4.52 1.54 1.81
CA LEU A 23 -4.13 0.92 3.08
C LEU A 23 -5.34 0.23 3.69
N LYS A 24 -5.13 -0.95 4.26
CA LYS A 24 -6.16 -1.66 5.03
C LYS A 24 -5.96 -1.41 6.51
N ARG A 25 -6.98 -0.89 7.19
CA ARG A 25 -7.00 -0.65 8.63
C ARG A 25 -8.34 -1.12 9.21
N GLY A 26 -8.32 -1.85 10.32
CA GLY A 26 -9.53 -2.35 10.97
C GLY A 26 -10.42 -3.17 10.02
N GLY A 27 -9.82 -4.05 9.22
CA GLY A 27 -10.53 -4.86 8.24
C GLY A 27 -10.95 -4.13 6.95
N THR A 28 -10.82 -2.81 6.85
CA THR A 28 -11.38 -2.01 5.75
C THR A 28 -10.29 -1.33 4.92
N TRP A 29 -10.45 -1.34 3.60
CA TRP A 29 -9.59 -0.58 2.69
C TRP A 29 -9.99 0.91 2.68
N GLY A 30 -9.02 1.78 2.94
CA GLY A 30 -9.19 3.21 2.75
C GLY A 30 -9.23 3.62 1.27
N SER A 31 -9.61 4.86 1.02
CA SER A 31 -9.56 5.46 -0.31
C SER A 31 -8.13 5.44 -0.87
N PRO A 32 -7.93 5.06 -2.14
CA PRO A 32 -6.62 5.10 -2.76
C PRO A 32 -6.08 6.53 -2.80
N ALA A 33 -4.87 6.74 -2.28
CA ALA A 33 -4.12 7.96 -2.46
C ALA A 33 -3.45 7.94 -3.85
N THR A 34 -3.37 9.11 -4.49
CA THR A 34 -2.68 9.25 -5.79
C THR A 34 -1.18 9.02 -5.64
N GLY A 35 -0.59 8.26 -6.56
CA GLY A 35 0.80 7.85 -6.53
C GLY A 35 1.06 6.63 -5.64
N THR A 36 2.31 6.19 -5.58
CA THR A 36 2.72 4.97 -4.85
C THR A 36 3.51 5.26 -3.58
N ARG A 37 3.69 6.54 -3.22
CA ARG A 37 4.48 6.96 -2.06
C ARG A 37 3.59 7.12 -0.84
N LEU A 38 4.01 6.54 0.28
CA LEU A 38 3.39 6.75 1.58
C LEU A 38 4.01 7.98 2.25
N ASP A 39 3.21 8.69 3.04
CA ASP A 39 3.72 9.76 3.90
C ASP A 39 4.62 9.17 5.02
N ALA A 40 5.34 10.05 5.72
CA ALA A 40 6.29 9.63 6.74
C ALA A 40 5.61 8.96 7.95
N ALA A 41 4.42 9.41 8.35
CA ALA A 41 3.70 8.86 9.50
C ALA A 41 3.19 7.44 9.19
N THR A 42 2.58 7.25 8.03
CA THR A 42 2.15 5.94 7.53
C THR A 42 3.36 5.00 7.37
N SER A 43 4.48 5.50 6.82
CA SER A 43 5.70 4.69 6.70
C SER A 43 6.22 4.27 8.07
N ARG A 44 6.17 5.17 9.06
CA ARG A 44 6.56 4.91 10.45
C ARG A 44 5.71 3.81 11.07
N GLU A 45 4.38 3.81 10.87
CA GLU A 45 3.49 2.74 11.35
C GLU A 45 3.90 1.35 10.82
N ILE A 46 4.31 1.27 9.55
CA ILE A 46 4.79 0.02 8.93
C ILE A 46 6.14 -0.40 9.53
N PHE A 47 7.07 0.54 9.69
CA PHE A 47 8.39 0.25 10.26
C PHE A 47 8.34 -0.17 11.72
N ASP A 48 7.52 0.52 12.52
CA ASP A 48 7.34 0.26 13.95
C ASP A 48 6.46 -0.97 14.22
N ARG A 49 5.88 -1.59 13.17
CA ARG A 49 5.07 -2.82 13.24
C ARG A 49 3.94 -2.72 14.26
N THR A 50 3.28 -1.57 14.30
CA THR A 50 2.21 -1.28 15.29
C THR A 50 0.99 -2.17 15.13
N GLY A 51 0.84 -2.85 13.98
CA GLY A 51 -0.34 -3.63 13.62
C GLY A 51 -1.53 -2.78 13.12
N ALA A 52 -1.40 -1.45 13.09
CA ALA A 52 -2.45 -0.56 12.63
C ALA A 52 -2.75 -0.72 11.12
N ILE A 53 -1.71 -0.99 10.32
CA ILE A 53 -1.82 -1.26 8.88
C ILE A 53 -1.77 -2.77 8.68
N GLU A 54 -2.91 -3.34 8.31
CA GLU A 54 -3.08 -4.78 8.12
C GLU A 54 -2.60 -5.25 6.75
N ALA A 55 -2.67 -4.39 5.73
CA ALA A 55 -2.22 -4.68 4.37
C ALA A 55 -2.06 -3.38 3.56
N VAL A 56 -1.24 -3.46 2.51
CA VAL A 56 -1.06 -2.36 1.53
C VAL A 56 -1.34 -2.87 0.13
N ARG A 57 -2.06 -2.08 -0.67
CA ARG A 57 -2.33 -2.37 -2.07
C ARG A 57 -1.80 -1.25 -2.94
N PHE A 58 -0.83 -1.57 -3.79
CA PHE A 58 -0.34 -0.69 -4.83
C PHE A 58 -1.03 -1.00 -6.16
N THR A 59 -1.41 0.07 -6.85
CA THR A 59 -1.84 0.04 -8.25
C THR A 59 -0.77 0.76 -9.04
N LEU A 60 -0.20 0.09 -10.04
CA LEU A 60 0.74 0.71 -10.97
C LEU A 60 0.01 1.04 -12.27
N GLY A 61 -0.01 2.32 -12.63
CA GLY A 61 -0.41 2.83 -13.93
C GLY A 61 0.60 2.38 -14.99
N GLY A 62 0.11 2.05 -16.18
CA GLY A 62 0.90 1.44 -17.27
C GLY A 62 1.98 2.32 -17.91
N THR A 63 2.42 3.41 -17.30
CA THR A 63 3.38 4.38 -17.87
C THR A 63 4.72 4.45 -17.14
N HIS A 64 5.20 3.34 -16.61
CA HIS A 64 6.64 3.19 -16.37
C HIS A 64 7.29 2.67 -17.66
N ARG A 65 7.62 3.61 -18.57
CA ARG A 65 8.54 3.39 -19.69
C ARG A 65 9.93 3.84 -19.29
#